data_AF-A0A0N1FQL9-F1
#
_entry.id   AF-A0A0N1FQL9-F1
#
_cell.length_a   1.000
_cell.length_b   1.000
_cell.length_c   1.000
_cell.angle_alpha   90.00
_cell.angle_beta   90.00
_cell.angle_gamma   90.00
#
_symmetry.space_group_name_H-M   'P 1'
#
loop_
_entity.id
_entity.type
_entity.pdbx_description
1 polymer ?
#
loop_
_entity_poly.entity_id
_entity_poly.type
_entity_poly.pdbx_seq_one_letter_code
_entity_poly.pdbx_strand_id
1 'polypeptide(L)' 'MMIAPKLDIHPDTLSKWTRLHERANAPAVNDLPDREKIRRLERENRELRQANEILRKASAYFAEGELDRRFRP' A
#
# COMPACT_ATOMS: atom_id res chain seq x y z
N MET A 1 20.83 -15.81 27.19
CA MET A 1 21.33 -14.42 27.31
C MET A 1 22.86 -14.40 27.44
N MET A 2 23.63 -14.56 26.35
CA MET A 2 25.11 -14.52 26.39
C MET A 2 25.74 -13.33 25.65
N ILE A 3 24.95 -12.34 25.23
CA ILE A 3 25.45 -11.19 24.46
C ILE A 3 25.90 -10.05 25.39
N ALA A 4 25.26 -9.85 26.54
CA ALA A 4 25.60 -8.79 27.48
C ALA A 4 27.08 -8.82 27.97
N PRO A 5 27.65 -9.99 28.35
CA PRO A 5 29.06 -10.05 28.73
C PRO A 5 30.04 -9.79 27.58
N LYS A 6 29.62 -10.02 26.32
CA LYS A 6 30.46 -9.76 25.13
C LYS A 6 30.52 -8.27 24.77
N LEU A 7 29.58 -7.48 25.29
CA LEU A 7 29.47 -6.05 25.06
C LEU A 7 29.88 -5.24 26.31
N ASP A 8 30.39 -5.90 27.34
CA ASP A 8 30.71 -5.31 28.65
C ASP A 8 29.56 -4.48 29.26
N ILE A 9 28.32 -4.92 29.02
CA ILE A 9 27.13 -4.27 29.57
C ILE A 9 26.48 -5.18 30.62
N HIS A 10 25.93 -4.55 31.67
CA HIS A 10 25.16 -5.27 32.67
C HIS A 10 23.92 -5.93 32.01
N PRO A 11 23.61 -7.21 32.31
CA PRO A 11 22.46 -7.92 31.73
C PRO A 11 21.12 -7.20 31.91
N ASP A 12 20.96 -6.46 33.01
CA ASP A 12 19.77 -5.63 33.27
C ASP A 12 19.64 -4.46 32.30
N THR A 13 20.76 -3.86 31.87
CA THR A 13 20.78 -2.77 30.89
C THR A 13 20.34 -3.29 29.52
N LEU A 14 20.87 -4.44 29.09
CA LEU A 14 20.43 -5.10 27.86
C LEU A 14 18.93 -5.43 27.93
N SER A 15 18.46 -5.97 29.06
CA SER A 15 17.03 -6.30 29.25
C SER A 15 16.12 -5.06 29.19
N LYS A 16 16.57 -3.93 29.77
CA LYS A 16 15.84 -2.65 29.68
C LYS A 16 15.78 -2.16 28.23
N TRP A 17 16.88 -2.23 27.49
CA TRP A 17 16.93 -1.83 26.09
C TRP A 17 16.09 -2.74 25.19
N THR A 18 16.12 -4.05 25.41
CA THR A 18 15.26 -5.00 24.69
C THR A 18 13.79 -4.68 24.92
N ARG A 19 13.37 -4.46 26.17
CA ARG A 19 11.98 -4.07 26.49
C ARG A 19 11.59 -2.72 25.89
N LEU A 20 12.50 -1.75 25.87
CA LEU A 20 12.27 -0.47 25.24
C LEU A 20 12.11 -0.61 23.71
N HIS A 21 12.98 -1.41 23.09
CA HIS A 21 12.93 -1.71 21.66
C HIS A 21 11.66 -2.49 21.29
N GLU A 22 11.25 -3.47 22.09
CA GLU A 22 9.99 -4.20 21.90
C GLU A 22 8.77 -3.30 22.02
N ARG A 23 8.77 -2.31 22.93
CA ARG A 23 7.69 -1.32 23.05
C ARG A 23 7.69 -0.32 21.90
N ALA A 24 8.87 0.15 21.47
CA ALA A 24 9.02 1.10 20.39
C ALA A 24 8.69 0.48 19.01
N ASN A 25 8.99 -0.80 18.83
CA ASN A 25 8.70 -1.56 17.61
C ASN A 25 7.52 -2.51 17.77
N ALA A 26 6.75 -2.38 18.85
CA ALA A 26 5.49 -3.10 18.96
C ALA A 26 4.66 -2.69 17.74
N PRO A 27 4.17 -3.65 16.93
CA PRO A 27 3.27 -3.31 15.85
C PRO A 27 2.14 -2.49 16.45
N ALA A 28 1.96 -1.25 15.97
CA ALA A 28 0.90 -0.40 16.46
C ALA A 28 -0.38 -1.22 16.30
N VAL A 29 -1.17 -1.37 17.36
CA VAL A 29 -2.41 -2.17 17.36
C VAL A 29 -3.38 -1.71 16.24
N ASN A 30 -3.13 -0.53 15.67
CA ASN A 30 -3.83 0.09 14.54
C ASN A 30 -3.41 -0.42 13.13
N ASP A 31 -2.32 -1.19 13.00
CA ASP A 31 -1.83 -1.67 11.68
C ASP A 31 -2.74 -2.73 11.04
N LEU A 32 -3.54 -3.44 11.83
CA LEU A 32 -4.43 -4.49 11.32
C LEU A 32 -5.63 -3.91 10.53
N PRO A 33 -6.40 -2.95 11.09
CA PRO A 33 -7.46 -2.24 10.35
C PRO A 33 -6.95 -1.54 9.08
N ASP A 34 -5.75 -0.95 9.16
CA ASP A 34 -5.18 -0.19 8.05
C ASP A 34 -4.79 -1.11 6.88
N ARG A 35 -4.25 -2.31 7.16
CA ARG A 35 -3.95 -3.30 6.11
C ARG A 35 -5.18 -3.76 5.34
N GLU A 36 -6.30 -3.99 6.02
CA GLU A 36 -7.54 -4.38 5.35
C GLU A 36 -8.14 -3.24 4.52
N LYS A 37 -8.08 -2.01 5.04
CA LYS A 37 -8.48 -0.81 4.31
C LYS A 37 -7.63 -0.60 3.07
N ILE A 38 -6.31 -0.74 3.17
CA ILE A 38 -5.37 -0.65 2.05
C ILE A 38 -5.71 -1.70 0.98
N ARG A 39 -5.87 -2.97 1.36
CA ARG A 39 -6.23 -4.04 0.40
C ARG A 39 -7.56 -3.79 -0.32
N ARG A 40 -8.54 -3.21 0.39
CA ARG A 40 -9.83 -2.83 -0.19
C ARG A 40 -9.68 -1.70 -1.20
N LEU A 41 -8.98 -0.64 -0.81
CA LEU A 41 -8.72 0.51 -1.69
C LEU A 41 -7.91 0.10 -2.92
N GLU A 42 -6.94 -0.80 -2.78
CA GLU A 42 -6.16 -1.32 -3.91
C GLU A 42 -7.02 -2.12 -4.90
N ARG A 43 -8.00 -2.89 -4.43
CA ARG A 43 -8.97 -3.59 -5.30
C ARG A 43 -9.83 -2.60 -6.06
N GLU A 44 -10.44 -1.66 -5.34
CA GLU A 44 -11.29 -0.63 -5.92
C GLU A 44 -10.54 0.21 -6.96
N ASN A 45 -9.29 0.60 -6.68
CA ASN A 45 -8.48 1.37 -7.61
C ASN A 45 -8.19 0.60 -8.90
N ARG A 46 -7.98 -0.73 -8.82
CA ARG A 46 -7.79 -1.57 -10.01
C ARG A 46 -9.05 -1.63 -10.87
N GLU A 47 -10.21 -1.83 -10.24
CA GLU A 47 -11.50 -1.87 -10.94
C GLU A 47 -11.80 -0.52 -11.62
N LEU A 48 -11.59 0.59 -10.91
CA LEU A 48 -11.77 1.94 -11.46
C LEU A 48 -10.83 2.22 -12.63
N ARG A 49 -9.57 1.78 -12.56
CA ARG A 49 -8.63 1.93 -13.69
C ARG A 49 -9.09 1.14 -14.92
N GLN A 50 -9.57 -0.08 -14.72
CA GLN A 50 -10.07 -0.90 -15.82
C GLN A 50 -11.33 -0.29 -16.46
N ALA A 51 -12.26 0.20 -15.65
CA ALA A 51 -13.44 0.91 -16.12
C ALA A 51 -13.06 2.17 -16.92
N ASN A 52 -12.14 2.98 -16.38
CA ASN A 52 -11.63 4.18 -17.07
C ASN A 52 -10.94 3.83 -18.39
N GLU A 53 -10.24 2.71 -18.49
CA GLU A 53 -9.63 2.28 -19.74
C GLU A 53 -10.67 1.93 -20.79
N ILE A 54 -11.74 1.22 -20.41
CA ILE A 54 -12.87 0.91 -21.30
C ILE A 54 -13.53 2.20 -21.78
N LEU A 55 -13.83 3.12 -20.85
CA LEU A 55 -14.43 4.40 -21.19
C LEU A 55 -13.54 5.21 -22.13
N ARG A 56 -12.23 5.27 -21.89
CA ARG A 56 -11.28 5.97 -22.76
C ARG A 56 -11.25 5.36 -24.17
N LYS A 57 -11.24 4.03 -24.27
CA LYS A 57 -11.29 3.31 -25.56
C LYS A 57 -12.62 3.58 -26.29
N ALA A 58 -13.74 3.54 -25.56
CA ALA A 58 -15.05 3.85 -26.11
C ALA A 58 -15.11 5.31 -26.61
N SER A 59 -14.66 6.28 -25.81
CA SER A 59 -14.58 7.68 -26.21
C SER A 59 -13.72 7.89 -27.45
N ALA A 60 -12.57 7.21 -27.55
CA ALA A 60 -11.72 7.27 -28.75
C ALA A 60 -12.44 6.70 -29.98
N TYR A 61 -13.10 5.54 -29.85
CA TYR A 61 -13.88 4.93 -30.92
C TYR A 61 -15.02 5.82 -31.41
N PHE A 62 -15.77 6.44 -30.48
CA PHE A 62 -16.85 7.34 -30.83
C PHE A 62 -16.35 8.63 -31.50
N ALA A 63 -15.26 9.20 -30.99
CA ALA A 63 -14.65 10.40 -31.59
C ALA A 63 -14.17 10.12 -33.03
N GLU A 64 -13.58 8.96 -33.30
CA GLU A 64 -13.18 8.54 -34.66
C GLU A 64 -14.40 8.33 -35.57
N GLY A 65 -15.46 7.68 -35.08
CA GLY A 65 -16.70 7.49 -35.82
C GLY A 65 -17.53 8.77 -36.05
N GLU A 66 -17.32 9.82 -35.25
CA GLU A 66 -17.86 11.17 -35.49
C GLU A 66 -17.05 11.95 -36.52
N LEU A 67 -15.73 11.76 -36.56
CA LEU A 67 -14.87 12.33 -37.60
C LEU A 67 -15.18 11.70 -38.97
N ASP A 68 -15.29 10.37 -39.06
CA ASP A 68 -15.60 9.67 -40.31
C ASP A 68 -16.97 10.08 -40.88
N ARG A 69 -17.98 10.27 -40.01
CA ARG A 69 -19.30 10.79 -40.41
C ARG A 69 -19.29 12.25 -40.86
N ARG A 70 -18.39 13.09 -40.32
CA ARG A 70 -18.23 14.49 -40.75
C ARG A 70 -17.47 14.65 -42.06
N PHE A 71 -16.62 13.69 -42.43
CA PHE A 71 -15.77 13.76 -43.62
C PHE A 71 -16.25 12.89 -44.79
N ARG A 72 -17.41 12.22 -44.67
CA ARG A 72 -18.06 11.53 -45.79
C ARG A 72 -18.86 12.54 -46.63
N PRO A 73 -18.72 12.54 -47.98
CA PRO A 73 -19.41 13.49 -48.87
C PRO A 73 -20.93 13.32 -48.88
#